data_AF-A0A9E6UCH0-F1
#
_entry.id   AF-A0A9E6UCH0-F1
#
_cell.length_a   1.000
_cell.length_b   1.000
_cell.length_c   1.000
_cell.angle_alpha   90.00
_cell.angle_beta   90.00
_cell.angle_gamma   90.00
#
_symmetry.space_group_name_H-M   'P 1'
#
loop_
_entity.id
_entity.type
_entity.pdbx_description
1 polymer ?
#
loop_
_entity_poly.entity_id
_entity_poly.type
_entity_poly.pdbx_seq_one_letter_code
_entity_poly.pdbx_strand_id
1 'polypeptide(L)'
;MIGRAIWFTLLTLLALLATVAQVDRRSRYDGELASLVPSAYVGFASEQRTRQALAQGYGERALAEAQRLLRYRPLPANHLTMLALAEGMQSNAASATAALEVAAARSWRDPLPQAASAQAALTQGEHTIAAQRVSALLATGELPDRAGELFARLVASPEGREAMAARYAAPGHWQANSLTGAALVARPPDIARALELALEMGAELPCDRLLRLAEDFVRRGYAKDASRFQPVNCTRR
;
A
#
# COMPACT_ATOMS: atom_id res chain seq x y z
N MET A 1 -36.61 47.17 11.84
CA MET A 1 -35.13 47.13 11.92
C MET A 1 -34.59 45.79 12.41
N ILE A 2 -35.19 45.18 13.44
CA ILE A 2 -34.76 43.89 14.03
C ILE A 2 -34.64 42.76 12.97
N GLY A 3 -35.61 42.60 12.08
CA GLY A 3 -35.56 41.54 11.04
C GLY A 3 -34.36 41.64 10.09
N ARG A 4 -33.91 42.86 9.76
CA ARG A 4 -32.71 43.06 8.91
C ARG A 4 -31.43 42.71 9.67
N ALA A 5 -31.35 43.07 10.95
CA ALA A 5 -30.20 42.72 11.79
C ALA A 5 -30.05 41.20 11.92
N ILE A 6 -31.13 40.49 12.24
CA ILE A 6 -31.14 39.01 12.33
C ILE A 6 -30.68 38.38 11.01
N TRP A 7 -31.21 38.85 9.88
CA TRP A 7 -30.82 38.35 8.56
C TRP A 7 -29.32 38.49 8.29
N PHE A 8 -28.74 39.67 8.52
CA PHE A 8 -27.30 39.88 8.33
C PHE A 8 -26.47 39.04 9.29
N THR A 9 -26.87 38.89 10.55
CA THR A 9 -26.19 38.00 11.50
C THR A 9 -26.17 36.56 11.01
N LEU A 10 -27.30 36.03 10.51
CA LEU A 10 -27.37 34.67 9.97
C LEU A 10 -26.48 34.50 8.73
N LEU A 11 -26.48 35.48 7.81
CA LEU A 11 -25.59 35.46 6.64
C LEU A 11 -24.11 35.48 7.04
N THR A 12 -23.74 36.30 8.02
CA THR A 12 -22.36 36.34 8.53
C THR A 12 -21.96 35.00 9.14
N LEU A 13 -22.81 34.38 9.96
CA LEU A 13 -22.55 33.06 10.53
C LEU A 13 -22.39 32.00 9.44
N LEU A 14 -23.26 32.00 8.43
CA LEU A 14 -23.17 31.08 7.30
C LEU A 14 -21.86 31.29 6.52
N ALA A 15 -21.47 32.54 6.27
CA ALA A 15 -20.23 32.86 5.57
C ALA A 15 -19.00 32.37 6.35
N LEU A 16 -18.99 32.52 7.68
CA LEU A 16 -17.93 32.01 8.55
C LEU A 16 -17.84 30.48 8.49
N LEU A 17 -18.97 29.78 8.62
CA LEU A 17 -19.03 28.31 8.52
C LEU A 17 -18.55 27.81 7.15
N ALA A 18 -19.00 28.45 6.07
CA ALA A 18 -18.57 28.12 4.72
C ALA A 18 -17.07 28.34 4.54
N THR A 19 -16.52 29.43 5.09
CA THR A 19 -15.08 29.71 5.02
C THR A 19 -14.28 28.63 5.73
N VAL A 20 -14.65 28.27 6.97
CA VAL A 20 -13.98 27.20 7.72
C VAL A 20 -14.04 25.87 6.97
N ALA A 21 -15.19 25.50 6.41
CA ALA A 21 -15.35 24.28 5.62
C ALA A 21 -14.47 24.27 4.35
N GLN A 22 -14.33 25.41 3.67
CA GLN A 22 -13.45 25.53 2.51
C GLN A 22 -11.96 25.47 2.91
N VAL A 23 -11.58 26.07 4.04
CA VAL A 23 -10.21 25.98 4.57
C VAL A 23 -9.88 24.53 4.93
N ASP A 24 -10.78 23.80 5.60
CA ASP A 24 -10.60 22.35 5.86
C ASP A 24 -10.43 21.58 4.56
N ARG A 25 -11.33 21.76 3.57
CA ARG A 25 -11.20 21.08 2.28
C ARG A 25 -9.90 21.41 1.56
N ARG A 26 -9.46 22.68 1.59
CA ARG A 26 -8.21 23.13 0.97
C ARG A 26 -6.99 22.55 1.67
N SER A 27 -7.07 22.30 2.99
CA SER A 27 -5.97 21.71 3.74
C SER A 27 -5.57 20.32 3.21
N ARG A 28 -6.45 19.62 2.50
CA ARG A 28 -6.09 18.38 1.78
C ARG A 28 -4.88 18.55 0.87
N TYR A 29 -4.76 19.70 0.22
CA TYR A 29 -3.69 20.01 -0.74
C TYR A 29 -2.61 20.90 -0.15
N ASP A 30 -2.96 21.69 0.86
CA ASP A 30 -2.07 22.65 1.51
C ASP A 30 -2.02 22.36 3.03
N GLY A 31 -0.99 21.62 3.45
CA GLY A 31 -0.87 21.15 4.82
C GLY A 31 -0.74 22.26 5.87
N GLU A 32 -0.28 23.46 5.49
CA GLU A 32 -0.08 24.58 6.43
C GLU A 32 -1.42 25.11 6.96
N LEU A 33 -2.44 25.12 6.09
CA LEU A 33 -3.81 25.53 6.45
C LEU A 33 -4.46 24.63 7.50
N ALA A 34 -3.97 23.41 7.68
CA ALA A 34 -4.54 22.47 8.64
C ALA A 34 -4.51 23.04 10.06
N SER A 35 -3.54 23.90 10.40
CA SER A 35 -3.45 24.55 11.72
C SER A 35 -4.55 25.60 11.97
N LEU A 36 -5.10 26.20 10.92
CA LEU A 36 -6.11 27.26 10.99
C LEU A 36 -7.54 26.75 11.20
N VAL A 37 -7.79 25.46 10.98
CA VAL A 37 -9.14 24.86 11.08
C VAL A 37 -9.48 24.60 12.56
N PRO A 38 -10.57 25.15 13.11
CA PRO A 38 -10.96 24.85 14.49
C PRO A 38 -11.28 23.36 14.67
N SER A 39 -10.94 22.79 15.83
CA SER A 39 -11.05 21.35 16.13
C SER A 39 -12.46 20.76 15.94
N ALA A 40 -13.52 21.58 16.04
CA ALA A 40 -14.90 21.15 15.81
C ALA A 40 -15.25 20.89 14.33
N TYR A 41 -14.43 21.39 13.39
CA TYR A 41 -14.69 21.34 11.93
C TYR A 41 -13.61 20.58 11.16
N VAL A 42 -12.79 19.77 11.84
CA VAL A 42 -11.65 19.07 11.21
C VAL A 42 -12.08 17.78 10.51
N GLY A 43 -12.14 17.81 9.19
CA GLY A 43 -12.32 16.64 8.34
C GLY A 43 -11.01 16.26 7.67
N PHE A 44 -10.57 17.08 6.71
CA PHE A 44 -9.32 16.89 5.99
C PHE A 44 -8.10 17.43 6.77
N ALA A 45 -8.28 18.42 7.63
CA ALA A 45 -7.21 18.97 8.44
C ALA A 45 -6.64 17.95 9.44
N SER A 46 -7.49 17.10 10.03
CA SER A 46 -7.04 16.06 10.97
C SER A 46 -6.10 15.04 10.31
N GLU A 47 -6.31 14.72 9.03
CA GLU A 47 -5.44 13.85 8.24
C GLU A 47 -4.04 14.47 8.09
N GLN A 48 -3.96 15.75 7.73
CA GLN A 48 -2.68 16.44 7.61
C GLN A 48 -1.98 16.65 8.94
N ARG A 49 -2.71 17.00 10.00
CA ARG A 49 -2.14 17.12 11.35
C ARG A 49 -1.58 15.80 11.84
N THR A 50 -2.26 14.69 11.55
CA THR A 50 -1.78 13.34 11.87
C THR A 50 -0.47 13.06 11.12
N ARG A 51 -0.42 13.31 9.81
CA ARG A 51 0.81 13.15 9.02
C ARG A 51 1.97 13.99 9.53
N GLN A 52 1.72 15.26 9.84
CA GLN A 52 2.74 16.17 10.37
C GLN A 52 3.25 15.67 11.72
N ALA A 53 2.36 15.28 12.64
CA ALA A 53 2.75 14.78 13.95
C ALA A 53 3.54 13.46 13.85
N LEU A 54 3.14 12.54 12.95
CA LEU A 54 3.89 11.31 12.65
C LEU A 54 5.29 11.64 12.12
N ALA A 55 5.39 12.54 11.14
CA ALA A 55 6.67 12.94 10.54
C ALA A 55 7.61 13.64 11.54
N GLN A 56 7.05 14.37 12.50
CA GLN A 56 7.81 15.09 13.53
C GLN A 56 8.16 14.22 14.76
N GLY A 57 7.68 12.97 14.83
CA GLY A 57 7.92 12.12 15.98
C GLY A 57 7.08 12.47 17.23
N TYR A 58 6.02 13.27 17.09
CA TYR A 58 5.17 13.69 18.20
C TYR A 58 4.07 12.65 18.49
N GLY A 59 4.44 11.54 19.13
CA GLY A 59 3.58 10.36 19.34
C GLY A 59 2.22 10.66 19.97
N GLU A 60 2.18 11.37 21.10
CA GLU A 60 0.91 11.72 21.77
C GLU A 60 0.00 12.57 20.87
N ARG A 61 0.57 13.55 20.17
CA ARG A 61 -0.17 14.41 19.24
C ARG A 61 -0.66 13.62 18.02
N ALA A 62 0.19 12.74 17.48
CA ALA A 62 -0.16 11.87 16.36
C ALA A 62 -1.35 10.96 16.73
N LEU A 63 -1.33 10.37 17.92
CA LEU A 63 -2.41 9.51 18.40
C LEU A 63 -3.72 10.30 18.57
N ALA A 64 -3.66 11.46 19.21
CA ALA A 64 -4.84 12.30 19.43
C ALA A 64 -5.49 12.76 18.10
N GLU A 65 -4.68 13.14 17.10
CA GLU A 65 -5.16 13.53 15.78
C GLU A 65 -5.67 12.33 14.97
N ALA A 66 -5.01 11.17 15.04
CA ALA A 66 -5.45 9.95 14.35
C ALA A 66 -6.80 9.45 14.88
N GLN A 67 -6.98 9.45 16.20
CA GLN A 67 -8.27 9.10 16.82
C GLN A 67 -9.37 10.09 16.40
N ARG A 68 -9.04 11.39 16.36
CA ARG A 68 -9.98 12.42 15.88
C ARG A 68 -10.34 12.20 14.41
N LEU A 69 -9.36 11.93 13.55
CA LEU A 69 -9.56 11.61 12.14
C LEU A 69 -10.52 10.44 11.96
N LEU A 70 -10.36 9.36 12.73
CA LEU A 70 -11.26 8.21 12.65
C LEU A 70 -12.67 8.52 13.15
N ARG A 71 -12.84 9.36 14.18
CA ARG A 71 -14.18 9.78 14.63
C ARG A 71 -14.97 10.49 13.53
N TYR A 72 -14.32 11.35 12.73
CA TYR A 72 -14.99 12.12 11.67
C TYR A 72 -15.00 11.41 10.33
N ARG A 73 -13.98 10.59 10.03
CA ARG A 73 -13.80 9.94 8.73
C ARG A 73 -13.31 8.49 8.92
N PRO A 74 -14.18 7.59 9.42
CA PRO A 74 -13.78 6.22 9.76
C PRO A 74 -13.58 5.31 8.55
N LEU A 75 -13.92 5.74 7.33
CA LEU A 75 -13.98 4.86 6.14
C LEU A 75 -12.64 4.58 5.45
N PRO A 76 -11.69 5.51 5.30
CA PRO A 76 -10.45 5.22 4.58
C PRO A 76 -9.50 4.29 5.35
N ALA A 77 -8.93 3.29 4.67
CA ALA A 77 -7.99 2.33 5.30
C ALA A 77 -6.70 3.01 5.78
N ASN A 78 -6.20 4.01 5.03
CA ASN A 78 -5.02 4.77 5.39
C ASN A 78 -5.15 5.54 6.72
N HIS A 79 -6.37 5.85 7.16
CA HIS A 79 -6.58 6.47 8.47
C HIS A 79 -6.32 5.48 9.61
N LEU A 80 -6.66 4.20 9.42
CA LEU A 80 -6.32 3.14 10.37
C LEU A 80 -4.82 2.86 10.37
N THR A 81 -4.16 2.93 9.22
CA THR A 81 -2.70 2.87 9.12
C THR A 81 -2.04 4.00 9.91
N MET A 82 -2.54 5.24 9.81
CA MET A 82 -2.05 6.36 10.61
C MET A 82 -2.26 6.13 12.11
N LEU A 83 -3.41 5.59 12.52
CA LEU A 83 -3.64 5.20 13.91
C LEU A 83 -2.62 4.15 14.35
N ALA A 84 -2.38 3.11 13.55
CA ALA A 84 -1.43 2.06 13.88
C ALA A 84 -0.01 2.60 14.08
N LEU A 85 0.43 3.50 13.20
CA LEU A 85 1.73 4.17 13.35
C LEU A 85 1.79 4.99 14.64
N ALA A 86 0.74 5.75 14.96
CA ALA A 86 0.68 6.55 16.17
C ALA A 86 0.66 5.69 17.44
N GLU A 87 -0.10 4.59 17.47
CA GLU A 87 -0.10 3.62 18.56
C GLU A 87 1.27 2.96 18.73
N GLY A 88 1.96 2.66 17.61
CA GLY A 88 3.32 2.13 17.63
C GLY A 88 4.32 3.09 18.27
N MET A 89 4.18 4.40 18.05
CA MET A 89 5.01 5.43 18.71
C MET A 89 4.77 5.48 20.23
N GLN A 90 3.57 5.10 20.68
CA GLN A 90 3.23 4.99 22.09
C GLN A 90 3.54 3.62 22.69
N SER A 91 4.26 2.75 21.96
CA SER A 91 4.55 1.37 22.36
C SER A 91 3.31 0.49 22.60
N ASN A 92 2.17 0.86 22.03
CA ASN A 92 0.91 0.11 22.13
C ASN A 92 0.79 -0.93 21.00
N ALA A 93 1.67 -1.94 21.02
CA ALA A 93 1.79 -2.92 19.94
C ALA A 93 0.46 -3.63 19.59
N ALA A 94 -0.34 -4.01 20.60
CA ALA A 94 -1.63 -4.66 20.38
C ALA A 94 -2.62 -3.79 19.60
N SER A 95 -2.76 -2.52 19.97
CA SER A 95 -3.63 -1.56 19.26
C SER A 95 -3.12 -1.28 17.85
N ALA A 96 -1.80 -1.16 17.69
CA ALA A 96 -1.19 -0.96 16.38
C ALA A 96 -1.47 -2.14 15.43
N THR A 97 -1.29 -3.37 15.91
CA THR A 97 -1.60 -4.59 15.15
C THR A 97 -3.07 -4.66 14.78
N ALA A 98 -3.97 -4.46 15.74
CA ALA A 98 -5.42 -4.48 15.47
C ALA A 98 -5.83 -3.44 14.41
N ALA A 99 -5.26 -2.23 14.46
CA ALA A 99 -5.54 -1.20 13.47
C ALA A 99 -5.03 -1.59 12.06
N LEU A 100 -3.84 -2.22 11.95
CA LEU A 100 -3.31 -2.72 10.68
C LEU A 100 -4.15 -3.88 10.12
N GLU A 101 -4.64 -4.78 10.95
CA GLU A 101 -5.50 -5.89 10.52
C GLU A 101 -6.80 -5.35 9.89
N VAL A 102 -7.46 -4.39 10.56
CA VAL A 102 -8.66 -3.76 10.03
C VAL A 102 -8.35 -2.96 8.76
N ALA A 103 -7.20 -2.28 8.69
CA ALA A 103 -6.77 -1.57 7.49
C ALA A 103 -6.55 -2.51 6.30
N ALA A 104 -5.89 -3.66 6.53
CA ALA A 104 -5.61 -4.68 5.54
C ALA A 104 -6.87 -5.36 5.00
N ALA A 105 -7.88 -5.56 5.86
CA ALA A 105 -9.18 -6.08 5.47
C ALA A 105 -9.96 -5.09 4.59
N ARG A 106 -9.75 -3.79 4.80
CA ARG A 106 -10.52 -2.73 4.12
C ARG A 106 -9.95 -2.31 2.76
N SER A 107 -8.64 -2.36 2.59
CA SER A 107 -8.00 -1.95 1.35
C SER A 107 -6.83 -2.85 1.01
N TRP A 108 -6.83 -3.34 -0.23
CA TRP A 108 -5.67 -4.03 -0.82
C TRP A 108 -4.59 -3.05 -1.31
N ARG A 109 -4.91 -1.75 -1.42
CA ARG A 109 -4.01 -0.72 -1.98
C ARG A 109 -3.18 0.03 -0.94
N ASP A 110 -3.43 -0.18 0.35
CA ASP A 110 -2.65 0.48 1.40
C ASP A 110 -1.36 -0.31 1.66
N PRO A 111 -0.17 0.21 1.30
CA PRO A 111 1.04 -0.59 1.26
C PRO A 111 1.52 -1.02 2.65
N LEU A 112 1.32 -0.22 3.70
CA LEU A 112 1.80 -0.58 5.04
C LEU A 112 1.04 -1.79 5.62
N PRO A 113 -0.30 -1.83 5.64
CA PRO A 113 -1.06 -3.03 6.02
C PRO A 113 -0.76 -4.23 5.13
N GLN A 114 -0.56 -4.05 3.81
CA GLN A 114 -0.18 -5.17 2.94
C GLN A 114 1.20 -5.72 3.32
N ALA A 115 2.19 -4.88 3.61
CA ALA A 115 3.53 -5.31 4.01
C ALA A 115 3.53 -6.00 5.38
N ALA A 116 2.77 -5.48 6.35
CA ALA A 116 2.58 -6.12 7.65
C ALA A 116 1.90 -7.49 7.51
N SER A 117 0.83 -7.58 6.72
CA SER A 117 0.10 -8.83 6.47
C SER A 117 0.96 -9.86 5.73
N ALA A 118 1.74 -9.43 4.74
CA ALA A 118 2.69 -10.28 4.03
C ALA A 118 3.76 -10.84 4.98
N GLN A 119 4.32 -10.00 5.85
CA GLN A 119 5.30 -10.41 6.84
C GLN A 119 4.72 -11.45 7.82
N ALA A 120 3.52 -11.20 8.35
CA ALA A 120 2.86 -12.11 9.28
C ALA A 120 2.59 -13.47 8.62
N ALA A 121 2.05 -13.46 7.39
CA ALA A 121 1.80 -14.66 6.62
C ALA A 121 3.08 -15.47 6.36
N LEU A 122 4.18 -14.80 5.97
CA LEU A 122 5.47 -15.46 5.80
C LEU A 122 6.00 -16.08 7.10
N THR A 123 5.83 -15.40 8.24
CA THR A 123 6.25 -15.92 9.54
C THR A 123 5.42 -17.15 9.96
N GLN A 124 4.16 -17.21 9.55
CA GLN A 124 3.24 -18.31 9.87
C GLN A 124 3.29 -19.47 8.84
N GLY A 125 4.05 -19.34 7.75
CA GLY A 125 4.08 -20.32 6.66
C GLY A 125 2.87 -20.24 5.71
N GLU A 126 2.06 -19.20 5.81
CA GLU A 126 0.86 -18.97 5.00
C GLU A 126 1.22 -18.40 3.60
N HIS A 127 1.91 -19.21 2.80
CA HIS A 127 2.52 -18.79 1.53
C HIS A 127 1.51 -18.24 0.50
N THR A 128 0.29 -18.77 0.45
CA THR A 128 -0.77 -18.27 -0.43
C THR A 128 -1.19 -16.85 -0.07
N ILE A 129 -1.38 -16.57 1.22
CA ILE A 129 -1.71 -15.23 1.70
C ILE A 129 -0.53 -14.29 1.44
N ALA A 130 0.69 -14.72 1.74
CA ALA A 130 1.90 -13.95 1.46
C ALA A 130 2.01 -13.59 -0.02
N ALA A 131 1.83 -14.54 -0.95
CA ALA A 131 1.86 -14.30 -2.38
C ALA A 131 0.83 -13.26 -2.83
N GLN A 132 -0.40 -13.32 -2.30
CA GLN A 132 -1.42 -12.32 -2.59
C GLN A 132 -0.97 -10.91 -2.15
N ARG A 133 -0.52 -10.76 -0.90
CA ARG A 133 -0.11 -9.46 -0.33
C ARG A 133 1.13 -8.89 -1.00
N VAL A 134 2.13 -9.72 -1.25
CA VAL A 134 3.36 -9.33 -1.97
C VAL A 134 3.06 -8.94 -3.41
N SER A 135 2.22 -9.69 -4.13
CA SER A 135 1.84 -9.33 -5.50
C SER A 135 1.15 -7.97 -5.58
N ALA A 136 0.31 -7.64 -4.60
CA ALA A 136 -0.35 -6.34 -4.51
C ALA A 136 0.68 -5.22 -4.30
N LEU A 137 1.63 -5.39 -3.37
CA LEU A 137 2.71 -4.43 -3.13
C LEU A 137 3.52 -4.16 -4.39
N LEU A 138 4.03 -5.23 -5.02
CA LEU A 138 4.82 -5.13 -6.25
C LEU A 138 4.04 -4.46 -7.38
N ALA A 139 2.73 -4.72 -7.50
CA ALA A 139 1.90 -4.12 -8.53
C ALA A 139 1.61 -2.62 -8.31
N THR A 140 1.59 -2.16 -7.06
CA THR A 140 1.43 -0.73 -6.73
C THR A 140 2.71 0.08 -6.93
N GLY A 141 3.88 -0.55 -6.82
CA GLY A 141 5.17 0.15 -6.86
C GLY A 141 5.50 0.94 -5.58
N GLU A 142 4.64 0.88 -4.57
CA GLU A 142 4.86 1.50 -3.26
C GLU A 142 5.74 0.61 -2.37
N LEU A 143 6.56 1.23 -1.53
CA LEU A 143 7.53 0.56 -0.66
C LEU A 143 8.41 -0.48 -1.41
N PRO A 144 9.10 -0.08 -2.51
CA PRO A 144 9.77 -1.02 -3.43
C PRO A 144 10.78 -1.93 -2.73
N ASP A 145 11.60 -1.38 -1.82
CA ASP A 145 12.60 -2.16 -1.07
C ASP A 145 11.92 -3.23 -0.22
N ARG A 146 10.89 -2.83 0.55
CA ARG A 146 10.17 -3.74 1.44
C ARG A 146 9.38 -4.80 0.67
N ALA A 147 8.75 -4.43 -0.44
CA ALA A 147 8.06 -5.35 -1.32
C ALA A 147 9.04 -6.39 -1.91
N GLY A 148 10.22 -5.91 -2.32
CA GLY A 148 11.31 -6.74 -2.82
C GLY A 148 11.85 -7.74 -1.80
N GLU A 149 12.11 -7.30 -0.56
CA GLU A 149 12.54 -8.18 0.53
C GLU A 149 11.52 -9.29 0.82
N LEU A 150 10.23 -8.92 0.93
CA LEU A 150 9.15 -9.87 1.20
C LEU A 150 8.99 -10.86 0.04
N PHE A 151 9.11 -10.38 -1.20
CA PHE A 151 9.11 -11.23 -2.38
C PHE A 151 10.28 -12.20 -2.40
N ALA A 152 11.51 -11.73 -2.17
CA ALA A 152 12.69 -12.57 -2.13
C ALA A 152 12.59 -13.67 -1.07
N ARG A 153 12.06 -13.33 0.12
CA ARG A 153 11.79 -14.32 1.18
C ARG A 153 10.71 -15.32 0.81
N LEU A 154 9.64 -14.87 0.14
CA LEU A 154 8.58 -15.75 -0.33
C LEU A 154 9.12 -16.78 -1.32
N VAL A 155 9.82 -16.34 -2.38
CA VAL A 155 10.27 -17.25 -3.44
C VAL A 155 11.52 -18.07 -3.06
N ALA A 156 12.10 -17.83 -1.89
CA ALA A 156 13.22 -18.64 -1.39
C ALA A 156 12.80 -20.09 -1.07
N SER A 157 11.55 -20.33 -0.65
CA SER A 157 11.04 -21.69 -0.38
C SER A 157 10.31 -22.29 -1.59
N PRO A 158 10.30 -23.63 -1.74
CA PRO A 158 9.49 -24.30 -2.76
C PRO A 158 8.00 -23.92 -2.71
N GLU A 159 7.41 -23.94 -1.53
CA GLU A 159 5.99 -23.66 -1.28
C GLU A 159 5.64 -22.22 -1.65
N GLY A 160 6.55 -21.28 -1.37
CA GLY A 160 6.37 -19.88 -1.73
C GLY A 160 6.52 -19.62 -3.23
N ARG A 161 7.38 -20.37 -3.93
CA ARG A 161 7.44 -20.33 -5.41
C ARG A 161 6.16 -20.84 -6.03
N GLU A 162 5.61 -21.96 -5.52
CA GLU A 162 4.34 -22.50 -5.98
C GLU A 162 3.17 -21.54 -5.72
N ALA A 163 3.10 -20.96 -4.52
CA ALA A 163 2.08 -19.96 -4.19
C ALA A 163 2.16 -18.73 -5.10
N MET A 164 3.37 -18.25 -5.39
CA MET A 164 3.56 -17.12 -6.30
C MET A 164 3.26 -17.50 -7.76
N ALA A 165 3.58 -18.71 -8.18
CA ALA A 165 3.25 -19.24 -9.49
C ALA A 165 1.73 -19.32 -9.70
N ALA A 166 1.01 -19.90 -8.75
CA ALA A 166 -0.45 -19.94 -8.75
C ALA A 166 -1.05 -18.53 -8.76
N ARG A 167 -0.42 -17.60 -8.02
CA ARG A 167 -0.82 -16.20 -8.05
C ARG A 167 -0.65 -15.61 -9.46
N TYR A 168 0.47 -15.83 -10.13
CA TYR A 168 0.71 -15.36 -11.50
C TYR A 168 -0.22 -16.00 -12.55
N ALA A 169 -0.61 -17.26 -12.37
CA ALA A 169 -1.55 -17.95 -13.23
C ALA A 169 -3.00 -17.46 -13.08
N ALA A 170 -3.35 -16.88 -11.91
CA ALA A 170 -4.66 -16.30 -11.72
C ALA A 170 -4.88 -15.07 -12.62
N PRO A 171 -6.09 -14.86 -13.17
CA PRO A 171 -6.36 -13.74 -14.08
C PRO A 171 -6.22 -12.38 -13.37
N GLY A 172 -5.76 -11.37 -14.13
CA GLY A 172 -5.61 -10.01 -13.62
C GLY A 172 -4.82 -9.10 -14.57
N HIS A 173 -4.74 -7.81 -14.21
CA HIS A 173 -3.88 -6.82 -14.89
C HIS A 173 -2.66 -6.41 -14.06
N TRP A 174 -2.46 -7.02 -12.89
CA TRP A 174 -1.43 -6.63 -11.92
C TRP A 174 -0.07 -7.30 -12.21
N GLN A 175 -0.06 -8.39 -12.99
CA GLN A 175 1.08 -9.24 -13.30
C GLN A 175 2.19 -8.43 -13.97
N ALA A 176 1.85 -7.59 -14.95
CA ALA A 176 2.79 -6.78 -15.71
C ALA A 176 3.63 -5.85 -14.81
N ASN A 177 2.97 -5.20 -13.85
CA ASN A 177 3.63 -4.29 -12.92
C ASN A 177 4.45 -5.08 -11.89
N SER A 178 3.91 -6.20 -11.38
CA SER A 178 4.62 -6.98 -10.36
C SER A 178 5.89 -7.67 -10.87
N LEU A 179 5.93 -8.12 -12.14
CA LEU A 179 7.09 -8.80 -12.72
C LEU A 179 8.32 -7.89 -12.80
N THR A 180 8.11 -6.61 -13.11
CA THR A 180 9.22 -5.65 -13.24
C THR A 180 9.88 -5.41 -11.88
N GLY A 181 9.09 -5.25 -10.82
CA GLY A 181 9.61 -5.09 -9.45
C GLY A 181 10.26 -6.37 -8.92
N ALA A 182 9.63 -7.53 -9.14
CA ALA A 182 10.12 -8.83 -8.70
C ALA A 182 11.54 -9.14 -9.19
N ALA A 183 11.82 -8.85 -10.47
CA ALA A 183 13.06 -9.13 -11.17
C ALA A 183 14.31 -8.49 -10.54
N LEU A 184 14.15 -7.36 -9.85
CA LEU A 184 15.27 -6.57 -9.35
C LEU A 184 15.84 -7.12 -8.04
N VAL A 185 15.06 -7.89 -7.28
CA VAL A 185 15.33 -8.07 -5.84
C VAL A 185 15.52 -9.52 -5.42
N ALA A 186 14.86 -10.49 -6.07
CA ALA A 186 15.07 -11.90 -5.73
C ALA A 186 16.16 -12.56 -6.58
N ARG A 187 16.69 -13.69 -6.08
CA ARG A 187 17.74 -14.42 -6.80
C ARG A 187 17.19 -14.95 -8.13
N PRO A 188 17.94 -14.84 -9.24
CA PRO A 188 17.46 -15.28 -10.55
C PRO A 188 16.91 -16.72 -10.59
N PRO A 189 17.55 -17.74 -9.96
CA PRO A 189 17.02 -19.10 -9.97
C PRO A 189 15.64 -19.25 -9.31
N ASP A 190 15.40 -18.51 -8.22
CA ASP A 190 14.13 -18.59 -7.47
C ASP A 190 12.96 -18.02 -8.27
N ILE A 191 13.20 -16.86 -8.91
CA ILE A 191 12.22 -16.24 -9.83
C ILE A 191 11.99 -17.13 -11.04
N ALA A 192 13.06 -17.60 -11.69
CA ALA A 192 12.94 -18.44 -12.88
C ALA A 192 12.06 -19.65 -12.61
N ARG A 193 12.25 -20.30 -11.46
CA ARG A 193 11.44 -21.46 -11.07
C ARG A 193 9.98 -21.08 -10.79
N ALA A 194 9.72 -19.94 -10.14
CA ALA A 194 8.33 -19.47 -9.94
C ALA A 194 7.63 -19.13 -11.28
N LEU A 195 8.35 -18.55 -12.25
CA LEU A 195 7.80 -18.23 -13.57
C LEU A 195 7.59 -19.48 -14.43
N GLU A 196 8.52 -20.43 -14.39
CA GLU A 196 8.37 -21.75 -15.02
C GLU A 196 7.10 -22.45 -14.52
N LEU A 197 6.91 -22.53 -13.21
CA LEU A 197 5.69 -23.08 -12.60
C LEU A 197 4.43 -22.31 -13.02
N ALA A 198 4.49 -20.97 -13.09
CA ALA A 198 3.34 -20.17 -13.52
C ALA A 198 2.93 -20.50 -14.96
N LEU A 199 3.91 -20.65 -15.86
CA LEU A 199 3.67 -21.02 -17.25
C LEU A 199 3.13 -22.45 -17.39
N GLU A 200 3.64 -23.40 -16.59
CA GLU A 200 3.10 -24.76 -16.49
C GLU A 200 1.62 -24.76 -16.03
N MET A 201 1.23 -23.79 -15.20
CA MET A 201 -0.15 -23.56 -14.75
C MET A 201 -1.00 -22.78 -15.76
N GLY A 202 -0.47 -22.40 -16.92
CA GLY A 202 -1.19 -21.67 -17.97
C GLY A 202 -1.24 -20.16 -17.77
N ALA A 203 -0.30 -19.56 -17.03
CA ALA A 203 -0.24 -18.12 -16.85
C ALA A 203 -0.02 -17.36 -18.18
N GLU A 204 -0.85 -16.34 -18.42
CA GLU A 204 -0.66 -15.39 -19.52
C GLU A 204 0.22 -14.22 -19.06
N LEU A 205 1.53 -14.39 -19.15
CA LEU A 205 2.50 -13.37 -18.74
C LEU A 205 2.89 -12.46 -19.93
N PRO A 206 3.10 -11.15 -19.73
CA PRO A 206 3.45 -10.24 -20.82
C PRO A 206 4.80 -10.59 -21.46
N CYS A 207 4.77 -10.96 -22.74
CA CYS A 207 5.94 -11.37 -23.51
C CYS A 207 7.10 -10.37 -23.46
N ASP A 208 6.80 -9.08 -23.62
CA ASP A 208 7.78 -8.00 -23.60
C ASP A 208 8.51 -7.88 -22.25
N ARG A 209 7.85 -8.25 -21.15
CA ARG A 209 8.45 -8.26 -19.81
C ARG A 209 9.27 -9.51 -19.59
N LEU A 210 8.78 -10.68 -20.00
CA LEU A 210 9.53 -11.94 -19.90
C LEU A 210 10.81 -11.90 -20.73
N LEU A 211 10.76 -11.38 -21.95
CA LEU A 211 11.95 -11.25 -22.81
C LEU A 211 13.00 -10.33 -22.19
N ARG A 212 12.60 -9.15 -21.69
CA ARG A 212 13.51 -8.22 -21.00
C ARG A 212 14.13 -8.83 -19.75
N LEU A 213 13.35 -9.60 -18.99
CA LEU A 213 13.84 -10.31 -17.81
C LEU A 213 14.84 -11.41 -18.18
N ALA A 214 14.54 -12.19 -19.22
CA ALA A 214 15.42 -13.23 -19.69
C ALA A 214 16.75 -12.68 -20.23
N GLU A 215 16.71 -11.55 -20.95
CA GLU A 215 17.91 -10.82 -21.37
C GLU A 215 18.74 -10.35 -20.18
N ASP A 216 18.09 -9.82 -19.14
CA ASP A 216 18.79 -9.42 -17.90
C ASP A 216 19.47 -10.61 -17.23
N PHE A 217 18.79 -11.76 -17.16
CA PHE A 217 19.34 -12.99 -16.59
C PHE A 217 20.56 -13.46 -17.40
N VAL A 218 20.48 -13.47 -18.72
CA VAL A 218 21.61 -13.83 -19.59
C VAL A 218 22.80 -12.88 -19.37
N ARG A 219 22.57 -11.56 -19.33
CA ARG A 219 23.64 -10.57 -19.04
C ARG A 219 24.31 -10.80 -17.69
N ARG A 220 23.56 -11.28 -16.70
CA ARG A 220 24.04 -11.56 -15.34
C ARG A 220 24.63 -12.97 -15.18
N GLY A 221 24.72 -13.77 -16.24
CA GLY A 221 25.30 -15.12 -16.22
C GLY A 221 24.31 -16.26 -15.90
N TYR A 222 23.01 -15.99 -15.88
CA TYR A 222 21.94 -16.93 -15.54
C TYR A 222 21.18 -17.44 -16.78
N ALA A 223 21.91 -17.73 -17.88
CA ALA A 223 21.30 -18.16 -19.14
C ALA A 223 20.45 -19.45 -19.02
N LYS A 224 20.87 -20.39 -18.16
CA LYS A 224 20.12 -21.62 -17.90
C LYS A 224 18.79 -21.37 -17.18
N ASP A 225 18.75 -20.38 -16.29
CA ASP A 225 17.52 -20.02 -15.58
C ASP A 225 16.59 -19.22 -16.50
N ALA A 226 17.16 -18.36 -17.35
CA ALA A 226 16.40 -17.64 -18.38
C ALA A 226 15.63 -18.59 -19.31
N SER A 227 16.22 -19.71 -19.71
CA SER A 227 15.56 -20.67 -20.62
C SER A 227 14.35 -21.40 -20.01
N ARG A 228 14.18 -21.36 -18.68
CA ARG A 228 13.06 -22.04 -17.99
C ARG A 228 11.71 -21.38 -18.24
N PHE A 229 11.70 -20.07 -18.50
CA PHE A 229 10.48 -19.28 -18.62
C PHE A 229 10.41 -18.47 -19.91
N GLN A 230 11.29 -18.74 -20.88
CA GLN A 230 11.16 -18.20 -22.24
C GLN A 230 10.09 -19.00 -22.98
N PRO A 231 8.87 -18.48 -23.17
CA PRO A 231 7.86 -19.22 -23.92
C PRO A 231 8.23 -19.27 -25.40
N VAL A 232 8.01 -20.45 -26.00
CA VAL A 232 8.30 -20.74 -27.42
C VAL A 232 7.57 -19.78 -28.38
N ASN A 233 6.46 -19.17 -27.93
CA ASN A 233 5.59 -18.34 -28.76
C ASN A 233 5.69 -16.82 -28.51
N CYS A 234 6.59 -16.34 -27.63
CA CYS A 234 6.81 -14.90 -27.51
C CYS A 234 7.72 -14.41 -28.65
N THR A 235 7.10 -14.04 -29.77
CA THR A 235 7.79 -13.28 -30.83
C THR A 235 7.90 -11.81 -30.41
N ARG A 236 9.10 -11.22 -30.52
CA ARG A 236 9.25 -9.75 -30.44
C ARG A 236 8.39 -9.13 -31.55
N ARG A 237 7.32 -8.44 -31.18
CA ARG A 237 6.63 -7.51 -32.07
C ARG A 237 7.27 -6.14 -31.97
#